data_AF-A0A2W7C9F5-F1
#
_entry.id   AF-A0A2W7C9F5-F1
#
_cell.length_a   1.000
_cell.length_b   1.000
_cell.length_c   1.000
_cell.angle_alpha   90.00
_cell.angle_beta   90.00
_cell.angle_gamma   90.00
#
_symmetry.space_group_name_H-M   'P 1'
#
loop_
_entity.id
_entity.type
_entity.pdbx_description
1 polymer ?
#
loop_
_entity_poly.entity_id
_entity_poly.type
_entity_poly.pdbx_seq_one_letter_code
_entity_poly.pdbx_strand_id
1 'polypeptide(L)'
;MPCAPPASKTMPANGGTLRWNTNLSPSSVSIFQSLPSEAPKPVVVDDLSMPHSPRVHDGALWVLDSGRGFLVRIDPSTKEKQNIAFCPGFLRGLSLHGRFAIVTTSLPRDGLFKDLPLQANLQTRDAEPRCALYIIDLHTGGIAEWIELKGHITELFDVAVIAGCRCPSSVPLNSPNMASLITIDSEG
;
A
#
# COMPACT_ATOMS: atom_id res chain seq x y z
N MET A 1 -2.62 36.50 46.62
CA MET A 1 -3.46 36.00 45.51
C MET A 1 -2.71 34.87 44.82
N PRO A 2 -3.11 33.60 44.99
CA PRO A 2 -2.57 32.50 44.20
C PRO A 2 -3.36 32.34 42.89
N CYS A 3 -2.64 32.09 41.80
CA CYS A 3 -3.19 31.86 40.46
C CYS A 3 -3.85 30.47 40.39
N ALA A 4 -5.01 30.36 39.72
CA ALA A 4 -5.71 29.11 39.49
C ALA A 4 -5.07 28.28 38.35
N PRO A 5 -5.18 26.93 38.35
CA PRO A 5 -4.84 26.06 37.22
C PRO A 5 -6.02 25.98 36.22
N PRO A 6 -5.81 25.68 34.92
CA PRO A 6 -6.00 24.30 34.40
C PRO A 6 -5.14 24.03 33.12
N ALA A 7 -5.07 22.88 32.44
CA ALA A 7 -5.83 21.64 32.40
C ALA A 7 -4.90 20.50 31.93
N SER A 8 -5.18 19.27 32.32
CA SER A 8 -4.65 18.06 31.71
C SER A 8 -5.24 17.85 30.30
N LYS A 9 -4.45 17.29 29.38
CA LYS A 9 -4.95 16.48 28.25
C LYS A 9 -3.93 15.39 27.92
N THR A 10 -4.22 14.17 28.37
CA THR A 10 -3.66 12.93 27.83
C THR A 10 -4.36 12.56 26.53
N MET A 11 -3.59 12.15 25.51
CA MET A 11 -3.96 11.09 24.55
C MET A 11 -2.67 10.51 23.95
N PRO A 12 -2.37 9.20 24.08
CA PRO A 12 -1.48 8.55 23.14
C PRO A 12 -2.34 8.00 22.00
N ALA A 13 -2.31 8.65 20.85
CA ALA A 13 -2.58 7.95 19.60
C ALA A 13 -1.28 7.21 19.26
N ASN A 14 -1.32 5.88 19.20
CA ASN A 14 -0.22 5.05 18.71
C ASN A 14 0.10 5.43 17.25
N GLY A 15 0.88 6.49 17.07
CA GLY A 15 1.44 6.91 15.80
C GLY A 15 2.69 6.07 15.52
N GLY A 16 2.50 4.91 14.88
CA GLY A 16 3.62 4.16 14.33
C GLY A 16 4.29 4.99 13.23
N THR A 17 5.54 5.39 13.44
CA THR A 17 6.36 5.99 12.38
C THR A 17 6.83 4.90 11.43
N LEU A 18 6.36 4.92 10.18
CA LEU A 18 6.92 4.09 9.11
C LEU A 18 8.25 4.69 8.65
N ARG A 19 9.32 3.89 8.67
CA ARG A 19 10.69 4.32 8.35
C ARG A 19 11.20 3.52 7.15
N TRP A 20 11.78 4.22 6.17
CA TRP A 20 12.25 3.66 4.90
C TRP A 20 13.77 3.76 4.78
N ASN A 21 14.41 2.73 4.22
CA ASN A 21 15.83 2.71 3.88
C ASN A 21 15.99 2.93 2.37
N THR A 22 16.77 3.94 1.97
CA THR A 22 16.97 4.35 0.56
C THR A 22 18.09 3.59 -0.15
N ASN A 23 18.76 2.65 0.51
CA ASN A 23 19.76 1.79 -0.13
C ASN A 23 19.12 0.49 -0.62
N LEU A 24 18.57 0.49 -1.85
CA LEU A 24 18.02 -0.71 -2.48
C LEU A 24 18.64 -0.94 -3.86
N SER A 25 19.11 -2.17 -4.08
CA SER A 25 19.47 -2.69 -5.40
C SER A 25 18.23 -3.30 -6.09
N PRO A 26 18.23 -3.52 -7.41
CA PRO A 26 17.08 -4.03 -8.17
C PRO A 26 16.56 -5.42 -7.73
N SER A 27 17.34 -6.18 -6.94
CA SER A 27 17.04 -7.56 -6.53
C SER A 27 16.77 -7.73 -5.02
N SER A 28 16.59 -6.63 -4.27
CA SER A 28 16.38 -6.71 -2.81
C SER A 28 14.90 -6.79 -2.40
N VAL A 29 14.49 -7.88 -1.76
CA VAL A 29 13.28 -7.95 -0.91
C VAL A 29 13.66 -7.45 0.48
N SER A 30 12.98 -6.42 0.98
CA SER A 30 13.22 -5.85 2.32
C SER A 30 12.17 -6.33 3.33
N ILE A 31 12.62 -7.04 4.36
CA ILE A 31 11.84 -7.34 5.56
C ILE A 31 12.18 -6.28 6.61
N PHE A 32 11.16 -5.60 7.16
CA PHE A 32 11.34 -4.60 8.20
C PHE A 32 11.05 -5.19 9.58
N GLN A 33 12.07 -5.23 10.44
CA GLN A 33 11.93 -5.41 11.89
C GLN A 33 12.55 -4.19 12.57
N SER A 34 11.80 -3.56 13.47
CA SER A 34 12.26 -2.44 14.29
C SER A 34 13.40 -2.91 15.22
N LEU A 35 14.63 -2.42 15.02
CA LEU A 35 15.71 -2.50 15.99
C LEU A 35 15.82 -1.16 16.74
N PRO A 36 15.82 -1.15 18.08
CA PRO A 36 15.58 0.06 18.87
C PRO A 36 16.77 1.02 19.06
N SER A 37 17.82 1.01 18.22
CA SER A 37 19.07 1.73 18.57
C SER A 37 19.72 2.64 17.52
N GLU A 38 19.04 3.03 16.44
CA GLU A 38 19.62 4.01 15.49
C GLU A 38 18.98 5.40 15.61
N ALA A 39 19.83 6.43 15.49
CA ALA A 39 19.42 7.82 15.35
C ALA A 39 18.33 7.96 14.26
N PRO A 40 17.34 8.86 14.44
CA PRO A 40 16.23 8.98 13.50
C PRO A 40 16.76 9.30 12.10
N LYS A 41 16.51 8.39 11.15
CA LYS A 41 16.77 8.62 9.72
C LYS A 41 15.85 9.74 9.22
N PRO A 42 16.32 10.59 8.29
CA PRO A 42 15.53 11.71 7.80
C PRO A 42 14.25 11.25 7.12
N VAL A 43 13.15 11.96 7.38
CA VAL A 43 11.86 11.72 6.74
C VAL A 43 11.94 12.15 5.27
N VAL A 44 11.56 11.24 4.37
CA VAL A 44 11.53 11.50 2.92
C VAL A 44 10.37 12.43 2.57
N VAL A 45 9.18 12.18 3.13
CA VAL A 45 7.97 12.96 2.89
C VAL A 45 7.02 12.86 4.09
N ASP A 46 6.34 13.95 4.40
CA ASP A 46 5.31 14.01 5.45
C ASP A 46 3.91 13.98 4.83
N ASP A 47 2.88 14.02 5.69
CA ASP A 47 1.48 14.16 5.27
C ASP A 47 0.99 12.99 4.38
N LEU A 48 1.31 11.76 4.74
CA LEU A 48 0.65 10.56 4.25
C LEU A 48 -0.27 10.00 5.33
N SER A 49 -1.42 9.43 4.94
CA SER A 49 -2.39 8.83 5.85
C SER A 49 -2.31 7.32 5.72
N MET A 50 -1.81 6.65 6.76
CA MET A 50 -1.63 5.19 6.79
C MET A 50 -0.91 4.64 5.54
N PRO A 51 0.34 5.06 5.24
CA PRO A 51 0.99 4.66 4.01
C PRO A 51 1.32 3.16 3.96
N HIS A 52 1.12 2.53 2.80
CA HIS A 52 1.38 1.10 2.58
C HIS A 52 2.25 0.82 1.35
N SER A 53 2.88 -0.35 1.40
CA SER A 53 3.54 -1.04 0.28
C SER A 53 4.38 -0.19 -0.67
N PRO A 54 5.30 0.67 -0.18
CA PRO A 54 6.04 1.47 -1.11
C PRO A 54 7.09 0.66 -1.86
N ARG A 55 7.42 1.19 -3.02
CA ARG A 55 8.25 0.57 -4.05
C ARG A 55 9.12 1.64 -4.70
N VAL A 56 10.33 1.27 -5.10
CA VAL A 56 11.16 2.12 -5.97
C VAL A 56 11.00 1.61 -7.39
N HIS A 57 10.66 2.49 -8.31
CA HIS A 57 10.48 2.15 -9.72
C HIS A 57 10.67 3.37 -10.60
N ASP A 58 11.46 3.22 -11.65
CA ASP A 58 11.75 4.28 -12.64
C ASP A 58 12.19 5.61 -11.99
N GLY A 59 13.17 5.52 -11.08
CA GLY A 59 13.75 6.68 -10.40
C GLY A 59 12.84 7.37 -9.37
N ALA A 60 11.63 6.87 -9.13
CA ALA A 60 10.69 7.45 -8.18
C ALA A 60 10.32 6.47 -7.05
N LEU A 61 9.90 7.04 -5.92
CA LEU A 61 9.27 6.30 -4.82
C LEU A 61 7.76 6.29 -5.02
N TRP A 62 7.18 5.10 -5.11
CA TRP A 62 5.74 4.88 -5.20
C TRP A 62 5.22 4.42 -3.85
N VAL A 63 4.12 4.99 -3.37
CA VAL A 63 3.52 4.69 -2.07
C VAL A 63 2.00 4.65 -2.20
N LEU A 64 1.33 3.81 -1.42
CA LEU A 64 -0.12 3.88 -1.26
C LEU A 64 -0.43 4.82 -0.10
N ASP A 65 -1.11 5.94 -0.34
CA ASP A 65 -1.71 6.79 0.69
C ASP A 65 -3.09 6.22 1.04
N SER A 66 -3.09 5.08 1.75
CA SER A 66 -4.27 4.22 1.92
C SER A 66 -5.42 4.91 2.64
N GLY A 67 -5.11 5.77 3.61
CA GLY A 67 -6.11 6.54 4.33
C GLY A 67 -6.73 7.66 3.50
N ARG A 68 -6.16 8.00 2.34
CA ARG A 68 -6.75 8.93 1.37
C ARG A 68 -7.28 8.27 0.10
N GLY A 69 -6.88 7.04 -0.20
CA GLY A 69 -7.34 6.32 -1.38
C GLY A 69 -6.46 6.49 -2.62
N PHE A 70 -5.19 6.92 -2.47
CA PHE A 70 -4.35 7.28 -3.62
C PHE A 70 -3.11 6.39 -3.79
N LEU A 71 -2.80 6.05 -5.04
CA LEU A 71 -1.44 5.76 -5.46
C LEU A 71 -0.69 7.09 -5.60
N VAL A 72 0.46 7.19 -4.95
CA VAL A 72 1.26 8.42 -4.88
C VAL A 72 2.65 8.14 -5.43
N ARG A 73 3.14 9.06 -6.28
CA ARG A 73 4.53 9.11 -6.74
C ARG A 73 5.25 10.22 -5.97
N ILE A 74 6.48 9.94 -5.57
CA ILE A 74 7.32 10.84 -4.78
C ILE A 74 8.69 10.90 -5.44
N ASP A 75 9.11 12.11 -5.78
CA ASP A 75 10.48 12.34 -6.23
C ASP A 75 11.41 12.33 -5.01
N PRO A 76 12.39 11.41 -4.93
CA PRO A 76 13.25 11.30 -3.77
C PRO A 76 14.24 12.46 -3.62
N SER A 77 14.50 13.22 -4.69
CA SER A 77 15.42 14.36 -4.71
C SER A 77 14.72 15.67 -4.29
N THR A 78 13.53 15.94 -4.83
CA THR A 78 12.78 17.16 -4.55
C THR A 78 11.78 17.00 -3.40
N LYS A 79 11.46 15.76 -3.02
CA LYS A 79 10.38 15.38 -2.10
C LYS A 79 8.98 15.78 -2.58
N GLU A 80 8.84 16.11 -3.87
CA GLU A 80 7.56 16.43 -4.47
C GLU A 80 6.65 15.20 -4.46
N LYS A 81 5.41 15.40 -4.01
CA LYS A 81 4.38 14.35 -3.86
C LYS A 81 3.27 14.59 -4.88
N GLN A 82 3.00 13.58 -5.72
CA GLN A 82 1.94 13.64 -6.72
C GLN A 82 0.96 12.48 -6.54
N ASN A 83 -0.34 12.80 -6.42
CA ASN A 83 -1.41 11.81 -6.44
C ASN A 83 -1.63 11.36 -7.88
N ILE A 84 -1.32 10.10 -8.18
CA ILE A 84 -1.34 9.55 -9.53
C ILE A 84 -2.72 8.98 -9.87
N ALA A 85 -3.29 8.17 -8.97
CA ALA A 85 -4.58 7.53 -9.21
C ALA A 85 -5.37 7.37 -7.91
N PHE A 86 -6.68 7.58 -7.96
CA PHE A 86 -7.59 7.27 -6.87
C PHE A 86 -8.19 5.87 -7.07
N CYS A 87 -8.14 5.01 -6.05
CA CYS A 87 -8.72 3.67 -6.06
C CYS A 87 -9.82 3.56 -5.00
N PRO A 88 -11.08 3.24 -5.38
CA PRO A 88 -12.17 3.08 -4.42
C PRO A 88 -11.95 1.93 -3.43
N GLY A 89 -11.49 2.24 -2.23
CA GLY A 89 -11.30 1.27 -1.14
C GLY A 89 -10.03 1.57 -0.34
N PHE A 90 -9.73 0.74 0.65
CA PHE A 90 -8.54 0.91 1.48
C PHE A 90 -7.34 0.17 0.85
N LEU A 91 -6.38 0.93 0.30
CA LEU A 91 -5.25 0.38 -0.46
C LEU A 91 -4.29 -0.40 0.44
N ARG A 92 -3.75 -1.53 -0.03
CA ARG A 92 -2.80 -2.34 0.75
C ARG A 92 -1.64 -2.88 -0.08
N GLY A 93 -1.91 -3.69 -1.09
CA GLY A 93 -0.89 -4.30 -1.94
C GLY A 93 -0.49 -3.40 -3.09
N LEU A 94 0.80 -3.37 -3.43
CA LEU A 94 1.34 -2.70 -4.60
C LEU A 94 2.43 -3.55 -5.27
N SER A 95 2.29 -3.77 -6.57
CA SER A 95 3.35 -4.28 -7.43
C SER A 95 3.49 -3.40 -8.67
N LEU A 96 4.69 -3.30 -9.22
CA LEU A 96 4.99 -2.48 -10.39
C LEU A 96 5.58 -3.39 -11.47
N HIS A 97 5.09 -3.25 -12.69
CA HIS A 97 5.56 -4.03 -13.84
C HIS A 97 5.52 -3.18 -15.11
N GLY A 98 6.71 -2.85 -15.63
CA GLY A 98 6.83 -1.95 -16.77
C GLY A 98 6.16 -0.60 -16.49
N ARG A 99 5.17 -0.24 -17.31
CA ARG A 99 4.38 1.00 -17.18
C ARG A 99 3.18 0.90 -16.25
N PHE A 100 2.95 -0.25 -15.61
CA PHE A 100 1.72 -0.49 -14.85
C PHE A 100 2.00 -0.64 -13.36
N ALA A 101 1.09 -0.12 -12.55
CA ALA A 101 0.95 -0.47 -11.14
C ALA A 101 -0.25 -1.41 -10.96
N ILE A 102 -0.04 -2.45 -10.17
CA ILE A 102 -1.08 -3.37 -9.72
C ILE A 102 -1.32 -3.07 -8.25
N VAL A 103 -2.52 -2.61 -7.93
CA VAL A 103 -2.89 -2.15 -6.59
C VAL A 103 -4.06 -2.98 -6.07
N THR A 104 -4.00 -3.39 -4.80
CA THR A 104 -5.16 -4.02 -4.15
C THR A 104 -5.83 -3.07 -3.17
N THR A 105 -7.16 -3.16 -3.10
CA THR A 105 -7.98 -2.52 -2.09
C THR A 105 -8.76 -3.55 -1.29
N SER A 106 -8.99 -3.23 -0.02
CA SER A 106 -9.90 -3.95 0.87
C SER A 106 -11.15 -3.11 1.13
N LEU A 107 -12.25 -3.78 1.48
CA LEU A 107 -13.39 -3.10 2.07
C LEU A 107 -13.02 -2.52 3.45
N PRO A 108 -13.61 -1.37 3.80
CA PRO A 108 -13.55 -0.86 5.16
C PRO A 108 -14.09 -1.88 6.17
N ARG A 109 -13.38 -2.09 7.27
CA ARG A 109 -13.88 -2.80 8.45
C ARG A 109 -14.80 -1.86 9.23
N ASP A 110 -15.84 -2.42 9.85
CA ASP A 110 -16.78 -1.66 10.66
C ASP A 110 -16.04 -0.83 11.72
N GLY A 111 -16.09 0.49 11.58
CA GLY A 111 -15.58 1.47 12.55
C GLY A 111 -14.11 1.90 12.39
N LEU A 112 -13.25 1.16 11.69
CA LEU A 112 -11.82 1.48 11.60
C LEU A 112 -11.47 2.61 10.61
N PHE A 113 -12.39 2.96 9.71
CA PHE A 113 -12.14 3.90 8.62
C PHE A 113 -13.05 5.14 8.63
N LYS A 114 -13.95 5.25 9.62
CA LYS A 114 -14.98 6.31 9.68
C LYS A 114 -14.39 7.72 9.74
N ASP A 115 -13.18 7.86 10.29
CA ASP A 115 -12.50 9.14 10.45
C ASP A 115 -11.35 9.36 9.45
N LEU A 116 -11.23 8.51 8.42
CA LEU A 116 -10.20 8.67 7.40
C LEU A 116 -10.67 9.58 6.25
N PRO A 117 -9.76 10.38 5.65
CA PRO A 117 -10.07 11.18 4.47
C PRO A 117 -10.65 10.38 3.30
N LEU A 118 -10.37 9.08 3.22
CA LEU A 118 -10.92 8.16 2.24
C LEU A 118 -12.45 8.26 2.14
N GLN A 119 -13.17 8.38 3.26
CA GLN A 119 -14.63 8.47 3.25
C GLN A 119 -15.11 9.71 2.48
N ALA A 120 -14.51 10.87 2.75
CA ALA A 120 -14.83 12.11 2.05
C ALA A 120 -14.43 12.06 0.56
N ASN A 121 -13.30 11.41 0.25
CA ASN A 121 -12.83 11.25 -1.13
C ASN A 121 -13.73 10.32 -1.97
N LEU A 122 -14.28 9.27 -1.35
CA LEU A 122 -15.28 8.39 -1.94
C LEU A 122 -16.58 9.16 -2.24
N GLN A 123 -17.10 9.89 -1.25
CA GLN A 123 -18.32 10.70 -1.39
C GLN A 123 -18.21 11.76 -2.49
N THR A 124 -17.08 12.48 -2.54
CA THR A 124 -16.86 13.53 -3.55
C THR A 124 -16.79 12.98 -4.98
N ARG A 125 -16.51 11.68 -5.12
CA ARG A 125 -16.39 10.98 -6.41
C ARG A 125 -17.59 10.10 -6.74
N ASP A 126 -18.65 10.14 -5.92
CA ASP A 126 -19.81 9.27 -6.04
C ASP A 126 -19.41 7.78 -6.17
N ALA A 127 -18.44 7.36 -5.34
CA ALA A 127 -17.83 6.04 -5.42
C ALA A 127 -18.08 5.24 -4.14
N GLU A 128 -18.43 3.96 -4.32
CA GLU A 128 -18.50 2.99 -3.24
C GLU A 128 -17.15 2.26 -3.06
N PRO A 129 -16.74 1.93 -1.82
CA PRO A 129 -15.52 1.18 -1.58
C PRO A 129 -15.61 -0.25 -2.15
N ARG A 130 -14.49 -0.77 -2.65
CA ARG A 130 -14.43 -2.12 -3.24
C ARG A 130 -13.27 -2.93 -2.67
N CYS A 131 -13.49 -4.24 -2.52
CA CYS A 131 -12.40 -5.22 -2.43
C CYS A 131 -11.99 -5.56 -3.86
N ALA A 132 -10.88 -5.03 -4.35
CA ALA A 132 -10.55 -5.09 -5.76
C ALA A 132 -9.04 -5.08 -6.04
N LEU A 133 -8.69 -5.52 -7.24
CA LEU A 133 -7.39 -5.31 -7.85
C LEU A 133 -7.57 -4.29 -8.99
N TYR A 134 -6.73 -3.27 -9.00
CA TYR A 134 -6.67 -2.23 -10.03
C TYR A 134 -5.36 -2.31 -10.79
N ILE A 135 -5.43 -2.19 -12.12
CA ILE A 135 -4.27 -2.02 -12.99
C ILE A 135 -4.27 -0.56 -13.42
N ILE A 136 -3.24 0.18 -13.04
CA ILE A 136 -3.10 1.62 -13.28
C ILE A 136 -1.97 1.83 -14.26
N ASP A 137 -2.22 2.62 -15.30
CA ASP A 137 -1.18 3.06 -16.21
C ASP A 137 -0.44 4.27 -15.62
N LEU A 138 0.85 4.09 -15.32
CA LEU A 138 1.66 5.08 -14.61
C LEU A 138 1.90 6.36 -15.42
N HIS A 139 1.81 6.31 -16.75
CA HIS A 139 1.98 7.49 -17.59
C HIS A 139 0.75 8.41 -17.56
N THR A 140 -0.44 7.83 -17.49
CA THR A 140 -1.70 8.58 -17.57
C THR A 140 -2.34 8.80 -16.20
N GLY A 141 -1.98 7.98 -15.20
CA GLY A 141 -2.67 7.93 -13.91
C GLY A 141 -4.06 7.29 -13.98
N GLY A 142 -4.44 6.75 -15.14
CA GLY A 142 -5.74 6.12 -15.37
C GLY A 142 -5.78 4.67 -14.90
N ILE A 143 -6.95 4.23 -14.42
CA ILE A 143 -7.24 2.80 -14.21
C ILE A 143 -7.47 2.18 -15.59
N ALA A 144 -6.53 1.35 -16.03
CA ALA A 144 -6.62 0.61 -17.29
C ALA A 144 -7.62 -0.56 -17.18
N GLU A 145 -7.54 -1.33 -16.08
CA GLU A 145 -8.39 -2.50 -15.85
C GLU A 145 -8.61 -2.72 -14.34
N TRP A 146 -9.64 -3.50 -13.99
CA TRP A 146 -9.90 -3.86 -12.59
C TRP A 146 -10.66 -5.18 -12.44
N ILE A 147 -10.50 -5.82 -11.27
CA ILE A 147 -11.24 -7.01 -10.86
C ILE A 147 -11.78 -6.76 -9.46
N GLU A 148 -13.09 -6.85 -9.27
CA GLU A 148 -13.73 -6.75 -7.96
C GLU A 148 -14.05 -8.14 -7.41
N LEU A 149 -13.70 -8.37 -6.15
CA LEU A 149 -14.05 -9.56 -5.40
C LEU A 149 -15.28 -9.26 -4.53
N LYS A 150 -16.33 -10.06 -4.72
CA LYS A 150 -17.57 -9.99 -3.95
C LYS A 150 -17.74 -11.24 -3.09
N GLY A 151 -18.48 -11.13 -1.99
CA GLY A 151 -18.76 -12.22 -1.07
C GLY A 151 -17.82 -12.23 0.14
N HIS A 152 -17.30 -13.40 0.49
CA HIS A 152 -16.55 -13.59 1.75
C HIS A 152 -15.15 -12.96 1.74
N ILE A 153 -14.57 -12.71 0.56
CA ILE A 153 -13.25 -12.07 0.45
C ILE A 153 -13.44 -10.56 0.47
N THR A 154 -13.19 -9.95 1.62
CA THR A 154 -13.34 -8.51 1.83
C THR A 154 -12.01 -7.79 1.99
N GLU A 155 -10.89 -8.52 2.05
CA GLU A 155 -9.56 -7.95 2.22
C GLU A 155 -8.51 -8.58 1.29
N LEU A 156 -7.71 -7.73 0.65
CA LEU A 156 -6.56 -8.12 -0.18
C LEU A 156 -5.31 -7.39 0.34
N PHE A 157 -4.37 -8.13 0.93
CA PHE A 157 -3.23 -7.55 1.64
C PHE A 157 -2.03 -7.23 0.75
N ASP A 158 -1.73 -8.09 -0.21
CA ASP A 158 -0.54 -7.97 -1.05
C ASP A 158 -0.79 -8.49 -2.46
N VAL A 159 0.07 -8.08 -3.38
CA VAL A 159 0.07 -8.54 -4.77
C VAL A 159 1.50 -8.61 -5.30
N ALA A 160 1.78 -9.66 -6.06
CA ALA A 160 3.04 -9.87 -6.73
C ALA A 160 2.80 -10.18 -8.21
N VAL A 161 3.73 -9.75 -9.06
CA VAL A 161 3.73 -10.07 -10.49
C VAL A 161 4.69 -11.22 -10.73
N ILE A 162 4.19 -12.30 -11.34
CA ILE A 162 4.99 -13.44 -11.81
C ILE A 162 5.07 -13.34 -13.33
N ALA A 163 6.16 -12.77 -13.84
CA ALA A 163 6.35 -12.58 -15.27
C ALA A 163 6.54 -13.92 -16.00
N GLY A 164 6.11 -13.99 -17.26
CA GLY A 164 6.28 -15.18 -18.11
C GLY A 164 5.36 -16.37 -17.77
N CYS A 165 4.52 -16.27 -16.75
CA CYS A 165 3.61 -17.35 -16.36
C CYS A 165 2.38 -17.42 -17.29
N ARG A 166 2.16 -18.58 -17.92
CA ARG A 166 0.99 -18.82 -18.82
C ARG A 166 -0.13 -19.60 -18.15
N CYS A 167 0.19 -20.44 -17.18
CA CYS A 167 -0.76 -21.33 -16.50
C CYS A 167 -0.54 -21.28 -14.99
N PRO A 168 -0.91 -20.16 -14.31
CA PRO A 168 -0.75 -20.06 -12.87
C PRO A 168 -1.65 -21.06 -12.15
N SER A 169 -1.10 -21.73 -11.14
CA SER A 169 -1.86 -22.57 -10.21
C SER A 169 -1.47 -22.19 -8.79
N SER A 170 -2.43 -22.16 -7.88
CA SER A 170 -2.17 -22.06 -6.45
C SER A 170 -2.65 -23.32 -5.75
N VAL A 171 -1.92 -23.73 -4.72
CA VAL A 171 -2.31 -24.84 -3.83
C VAL A 171 -2.58 -24.25 -2.45
N PRO A 172 -3.71 -24.57 -1.80
CA PRO A 172 -3.97 -24.10 -0.44
C PRO A 172 -2.86 -24.53 0.51
N LEU A 173 -2.45 -23.65 1.44
CA LEU A 173 -1.40 -23.94 2.42
C LEU A 173 -1.69 -25.15 3.31
N ASN A 174 -2.95 -25.55 3.43
CA ASN A 174 -3.36 -26.71 4.25
C ASN A 174 -3.77 -27.93 3.40
N SER A 175 -3.46 -27.91 2.10
CA SER A 175 -3.77 -29.01 1.19
C SER A 175 -2.71 -30.11 1.27
N PRO A 176 -3.10 -31.40 1.25
CA PRO A 176 -2.14 -32.51 1.07
C PRO A 176 -1.24 -32.33 -0.17
N ASN A 177 -1.74 -31.64 -1.21
CA ASN A 177 -0.99 -31.39 -2.44
C ASN A 177 0.14 -30.38 -2.26
N MET A 178 0.18 -29.62 -1.15
CA MET A 178 1.27 -28.66 -0.92
C MET A 178 2.62 -29.37 -0.76
N ALA A 179 2.64 -30.55 -0.14
CA ALA A 179 3.87 -31.30 0.09
C ALA A 179 4.46 -31.96 -1.17
N SER A 180 3.65 -32.10 -2.23
CA SER A 180 4.03 -32.81 -3.45
C SER A 180 4.15 -31.91 -4.70
N LEU A 181 3.67 -30.66 -4.63
CA LEU A 181 3.82 -29.72 -5.73
C LEU A 181 5.21 -29.07 -5.69
N ILE A 182 6.12 -29.58 -6.52
CA ILE A 182 7.46 -29.00 -6.73
C ILE A 182 7.49 -28.35 -8.11
N THR A 183 7.69 -27.04 -8.17
CA THR A 183 7.97 -26.33 -9.42
C THR A 183 9.47 -26.09 -9.50
N ILE A 184 10.12 -26.66 -10.51
CA ILE A 184 11.53 -26.42 -10.81
C ILE A 184 11.57 -25.46 -11.99
N ASP A 185 12.29 -24.35 -11.84
CA ASP A 185 12.51 -23.43 -12.95
C ASP A 185 13.38 -24.12 -13.99
N SER A 186 12.99 -24.06 -15.27
CA SER A 186 13.86 -24.56 -16.34
C SER A 186 15.05 -23.61 -16.45
N GLU A 187 16.28 -24.11 -16.34
CA GLU A 187 17.50 -23.30 -16.49
C GLU A 187 17.38 -22.36 -17.71
N GLY A 188 17.48 -21.06 -17.45
CA GLY A 188 17.58 -20.01 -18.45
C GLY A 188 19.03 -19.65 -18.73
#